data_AF-A0A7K1AB85-F1
#
_entry.id   AF-A0A7K1AB85-F1
#
_cell.length_a   1.000
_cell.length_b   1.000
_cell.length_c   1.000
_cell.angle_alpha   90.00
_cell.angle_beta   90.00
_cell.angle_gamma   90.00
#
_symmetry.space_group_name_H-M   'P 1'
#
loop_
_entity.id
_entity.type
_entity.pdbx_description
1 polymer ?
#
loop_
_entity_poly.entity_id
_entity_poly.type
_entity_poly.pdbx_seq_one_letter_code
_entity_poly.pdbx_strand_id
1 'polypeptide(L)'
;MPTKPTGTLYRGKTGMWSWVLHRITGVAIFFFLLVHTLDTALVRLDPAAYNEVIATYKTPIIGLAELGLVAAILFHALNGVRIILIDFWRKGTKYQNLMFWIVIGLAILIFAGFAPRHLANVFSHMAVGK
;
A
#
# COMPACT_ATOMS: atom_id res chain seq x y z
N MET A 1 -4.17 -47.76 9.49
CA MET A 1 -4.30 -46.37 9.99
C MET A 1 -4.10 -45.43 8.82
N PRO A 2 -5.12 -44.70 8.33
CA PRO A 2 -4.87 -43.69 7.30
C PRO A 2 -4.12 -42.52 7.96
N THR A 3 -2.86 -42.33 7.54
CA THR A 3 -2.08 -41.14 7.90
C THR A 3 -2.70 -39.95 7.17
N LYS A 4 -3.12 -38.91 7.90
CA LYS A 4 -3.56 -37.66 7.27
C LYS A 4 -2.45 -37.18 6.32
N PRO A 5 -2.75 -36.76 5.08
CA PRO A 5 -1.74 -36.18 4.22
C PRO A 5 -1.10 -35.00 4.94
N THR A 6 0.23 -34.91 4.88
CA THR A 6 1.00 -33.75 5.34
C THR A 6 0.37 -32.49 4.72
N GLY A 7 -0.16 -31.60 5.56
CA GLY A 7 -1.07 -30.54 5.13
C GLY A 7 -0.51 -29.72 3.97
N THR A 8 -1.24 -29.67 2.86
CA THR A 8 -0.93 -28.76 1.75
C THR A 8 -1.30 -27.33 2.15
N LEU A 9 -0.61 -26.32 1.59
CA LEU A 9 -0.95 -24.92 1.86
C LEU A 9 -2.41 -24.65 1.46
N TYR A 10 -3.22 -24.11 2.38
CA TYR A 10 -4.60 -23.74 2.07
C TYR A 10 -4.60 -22.72 0.93
N ARG A 11 -5.29 -23.04 -0.18
CA ARG A 11 -5.26 -22.23 -1.42
C ARG A 11 -5.85 -20.82 -1.25
N GLY A 12 -6.57 -20.59 -0.15
CA GLY A 12 -7.22 -19.31 0.13
C GLY A 12 -8.42 -19.03 -0.77
N LYS A 13 -9.37 -18.28 -0.23
CA LYS A 13 -10.41 -17.59 -1.03
C LYS A 13 -10.13 -16.09 -0.98
N THR A 14 -10.86 -15.31 -1.77
CA THR A 14 -10.83 -13.83 -1.80
C THR A 14 -10.74 -13.21 -0.39
N GLY A 15 -11.55 -13.70 0.56
CA GLY A 15 -11.54 -13.22 1.95
C GLY A 15 -10.21 -13.43 2.68
N MET A 16 -9.55 -14.58 2.52
CA MET A 16 -8.26 -14.85 3.16
C MET A 16 -7.18 -13.94 2.58
N TRP A 17 -7.07 -13.87 1.26
CA TRP A 17 -6.06 -13.03 0.60
C TRP A 17 -6.29 -11.55 0.89
N SER A 18 -7.55 -11.09 0.90
CA SER A 18 -7.93 -9.75 1.34
C SER A 18 -7.43 -9.44 2.75
N TRP A 19 -7.62 -10.36 3.70
CA TRP A 19 -7.14 -10.20 5.07
C TRP A 19 -5.61 -10.17 5.17
N VAL A 20 -4.91 -11.09 4.48
CA VAL A 20 -3.44 -11.13 4.45
C VAL A 20 -2.89 -9.80 3.95
N LEU A 21 -3.36 -9.36 2.79
CA LEU A 21 -2.92 -8.10 2.17
C LEU A 21 -3.24 -6.89 3.05
N HIS A 22 -4.39 -6.88 3.73
CA HIS A 22 -4.78 -5.76 4.58
C HIS A 22 -3.85 -5.63 5.79
N ARG A 23 -3.44 -6.75 6.38
CA ARG A 23 -2.44 -6.76 7.47
C ARG A 23 -1.06 -6.32 6.99
N ILE A 24 -0.57 -6.89 5.88
CA ILE A 24 0.75 -6.56 5.35
C ILE A 24 0.82 -5.06 5.04
N THR A 25 -0.18 -4.53 4.33
CA THR A 25 -0.24 -3.09 4.00
C THR A 25 -0.36 -2.24 5.25
N GLY A 26 -1.17 -2.63 6.24
CA GLY A 26 -1.31 -1.87 7.49
C GLY A 26 0.00 -1.80 8.30
N VAL A 27 0.70 -2.93 8.42
CA VAL A 27 2.01 -2.98 9.11
C VAL A 27 3.06 -2.17 8.34
N ALA A 28 3.10 -2.28 7.01
CA ALA A 28 4.02 -1.49 6.19
C ALA A 28 3.76 0.02 6.33
N ILE A 29 2.50 0.45 6.28
CA ILE A 29 2.10 1.85 6.48
C ILE A 29 2.46 2.33 7.89
N PHE A 30 2.25 1.51 8.92
CA PHE A 30 2.63 1.86 10.29
C PHE A 30 4.13 2.16 10.42
N PHE A 31 5.00 1.27 9.91
CA PHE A 31 6.44 1.51 9.95
C PHE A 31 6.88 2.66 9.06
N PHE A 32 6.25 2.84 7.89
CA PHE A 32 6.44 4.03 7.07
C PHE A 32 6.13 5.30 7.88
N LEU A 33 4.96 5.37 8.52
CA LEU A 33 4.54 6.53 9.31
C LEU A 33 5.46 6.79 10.51
N LEU A 34 6.02 5.75 11.14
CA LEU A 34 7.00 5.90 12.21
C LEU A 34 8.23 6.66 11.71
N VAL A 35 8.86 6.18 10.64
CA VAL A 35 10.07 6.81 10.05
C VAL A 35 9.72 8.19 9.48
N HIS A 36 8.61 8.29 8.76
CA HIS A 36 8.14 9.51 8.12
C HIS A 36 7.81 10.63 9.12
N THR A 37 7.27 10.30 10.28
CA THR A 37 7.00 11.34 11.29
C THR A 37 8.30 11.85 11.91
N LEU A 38 9.29 10.97 12.10
CA LEU A 38 10.60 11.35 12.63
C LEU A 38 11.39 12.21 11.63
N ASP A 39 11.43 11.85 10.35
CA ASP A 39 12.12 12.64 9.33
C ASP A 39 11.49 14.03 9.13
N THR A 40 10.15 14.10 9.14
CA THR A 40 9.42 15.36 8.96
C THR A 40 9.56 16.27 10.18
N ALA A 41 9.73 15.71 11.38
CA ALA A 41 10.01 16.49 12.58
C ALA A 41 11.33 17.27 12.50
N LEU A 42 12.31 16.82 11.71
CA LEU A 42 13.58 17.54 11.51
C LEU A 42 13.38 18.95 10.96
N VAL A 43 12.29 19.20 10.22
CA VAL A 43 11.96 20.54 9.70
C VAL A 43 11.83 21.59 10.82
N ARG A 44 11.54 21.16 12.05
CA ARG A 44 11.40 22.02 13.24
C ARG A 44 12.68 22.11 14.07
N LEU A 45 13.66 21.25 13.84
CA LEU A 45 14.88 21.15 14.65
C LEU A 45 16.08 21.76 13.91
N ASP A 46 16.30 21.32 12.67
CA ASP A 46 17.38 21.80 11.82
C ASP A 46 16.97 21.67 10.33
N PRO A 47 16.71 22.79 9.65
CA PRO A 47 16.41 22.79 8.22
C PRO A 47 17.51 22.18 7.35
N ALA A 48 18.78 22.27 7.75
CA ALA A 48 19.89 21.68 7.00
C ALA A 48 19.82 20.15 7.05
N ALA A 49 19.70 19.58 8.26
CA ALA A 49 19.51 18.14 8.45
C ALA A 49 18.28 17.60 7.71
N TYR A 50 17.16 18.32 7.71
CA TYR A 50 15.98 17.94 6.93
C TYR A 50 16.29 17.85 5.42
N ASN A 51 16.96 18.86 4.87
CA ASN A 51 17.32 18.87 3.45
C ASN A 51 18.27 17.73 3.08
N GLU A 52 19.23 17.41 3.95
CA GLU A 52 20.14 16.27 3.76
C GLU A 52 19.37 14.94 3.71
N VAL A 53 18.48 14.69 4.67
CA VAL A 53 17.67 13.46 4.70
C VAL A 53 16.78 13.36 3.46
N ILE A 54 16.06 14.43 3.10
CA ILE A 54 15.19 14.45 1.92
C ILE A 54 15.99 14.28 0.61
N ALA A 55 17.23 14.73 0.54
CA ALA A 55 18.09 14.49 -0.62
C ALA A 55 18.34 12.98 -0.83
N THR A 56 18.45 12.19 0.24
CA THR A 56 18.62 10.72 0.14
C THR A 56 17.41 10.00 -0.44
N TYR A 57 16.22 10.60 -0.35
CA TYR A 57 14.97 10.02 -0.87
C TYR A 57 14.78 10.27 -2.36
N LYS A 58 15.55 11.16 -2.98
CA LYS A 58 15.43 11.51 -4.40
C LYS A 58 16.20 10.53 -5.30
N THR A 59 15.93 9.24 -5.15
CA THR A 59 16.52 8.18 -5.98
C THR A 59 15.44 7.37 -6.69
N PRO A 60 15.74 6.75 -7.85
CA PRO A 60 14.77 5.92 -8.56
C PRO A 60 14.26 4.74 -7.72
N ILE A 61 15.11 4.17 -6.87
CA ILE A 61 14.74 3.07 -5.97
C ILE A 61 13.66 3.53 -5.00
N ILE A 62 13.83 4.70 -4.39
CA ILE A 62 12.82 5.28 -3.51
C ILE A 62 11.57 5.70 -4.30
N GLY A 63 11.72 6.25 -5.51
CA GLY A 63 10.59 6.53 -6.39
C GLY A 63 9.74 5.29 -6.74
N LEU A 64 10.36 4.12 -6.89
CA LEU A 64 9.67 2.84 -7.05
C LEU A 64 9.06 2.36 -5.71
N ALA A 65 9.72 2.59 -4.58
CA ALA A 65 9.16 2.30 -3.26
C ALA A 65 7.91 3.17 -2.97
N GLU A 66 7.90 4.44 -3.40
CA GLU A 66 6.75 5.34 -3.31
C GLU A 66 5.56 4.83 -4.12
N LEU A 67 5.76 4.24 -5.31
CA LEU A 67 4.70 3.53 -6.03
C LEU A 67 4.10 2.39 -5.19
N GLY A 68 4.97 1.58 -4.60
CA GLY A 68 4.56 0.48 -3.73
C GLY A 68 3.77 0.97 -2.51
N LEU A 69 4.22 2.07 -1.90
CA LEU A 69 3.54 2.71 -0.78
C LEU A 69 2.16 3.23 -1.18
N VAL A 70 2.02 3.91 -2.32
CA VAL A 70 0.70 4.39 -2.80
C VAL A 70 -0.23 3.21 -3.09
N ALA A 71 0.26 2.14 -3.72
CA ALA A 71 -0.53 0.93 -3.93
C ALA A 71 -1.00 0.31 -2.59
N ALA A 72 -0.11 0.26 -1.58
CA ALA A 72 -0.43 -0.23 -0.24
C ALA A 72 -1.50 0.63 0.44
N ILE A 73 -1.37 1.95 0.40
CA ILE A 73 -2.33 2.91 0.99
C ILE A 73 -3.70 2.78 0.31
N LEU A 74 -3.75 2.75 -1.02
CA LEU A 74 -5.00 2.63 -1.78
C LEU A 74 -5.73 1.33 -1.42
N PHE A 75 -5.03 0.19 -1.45
CA PHE A 75 -5.63 -1.08 -1.07
C PHE A 75 -6.07 -1.07 0.40
N HIS A 76 -5.23 -0.59 1.32
CA HIS A 76 -5.51 -0.61 2.76
C HIS A 76 -6.76 0.21 3.09
N ALA A 77 -6.85 1.44 2.57
CA ALA A 77 -7.98 2.34 2.79
C ALA A 77 -9.28 1.78 2.18
N LEU A 78 -9.26 1.40 0.91
CA LEU A 78 -10.45 0.89 0.22
C LEU A 78 -10.93 -0.45 0.81
N ASN A 79 -10.01 -1.35 1.15
CA ASN A 79 -10.37 -2.61 1.79
C ASN A 79 -10.84 -2.41 3.24
N GLY A 80 -10.32 -1.40 3.95
CA GLY A 80 -10.82 -0.98 5.27
C GLY A 80 -12.28 -0.52 5.19
N VAL A 81 -12.63 0.31 4.21
CA VAL A 81 -14.03 0.70 3.95
C VAL A 81 -14.89 -0.52 3.63
N ARG A 82 -14.40 -1.46 2.83
CA ARG A 82 -15.10 -2.74 2.59
C ARG A 82 -15.35 -3.52 3.89
N ILE A 83 -14.38 -3.60 4.79
CA ILE A 83 -14.53 -4.30 6.09
C ILE A 83 -15.60 -3.59 6.93
N ILE A 84 -15.53 -2.27 7.06
CA ILE A 84 -16.54 -1.46 7.74
C ILE A 84 -17.95 -1.73 7.16
N LEU A 85 -18.10 -1.74 5.83
CA LEU A 85 -19.37 -2.08 5.20
C LEU A 85 -19.81 -3.51 5.51
N ILE A 86 -18.89 -4.49 5.56
CA ILE A 86 -19.23 -5.86 5.93
C ILE A 86 -19.77 -5.93 7.37
N ASP A 87 -19.16 -5.19 8.29
CA ASP A 87 -19.50 -5.22 9.72
C ASP A 87 -20.83 -4.50 10.02
N PHE A 88 -21.11 -3.38 9.35
CA PHE A 88 -22.27 -2.54 9.67
C PHE A 88 -23.47 -2.72 8.73
N TRP A 89 -23.30 -3.33 7.55
CA TRP A 89 -24.42 -3.55 6.62
C TRP A 89 -24.97 -4.97 6.73
N ARG A 90 -26.28 -5.11 6.97
CA ARG A 90 -26.98 -6.41 7.07
C ARG A 90 -26.72 -7.38 5.89
N LYS A 91 -26.43 -6.86 4.69
CA LYS A 91 -26.12 -7.69 3.50
C LYS A 91 -24.63 -7.73 3.16
N GLY A 92 -23.75 -7.19 4.01
CA GLY A 92 -22.32 -7.05 3.75
C GLY A 92 -21.65 -8.39 3.42
N THR A 93 -21.87 -9.42 4.24
CA THR A 93 -21.32 -10.76 4.01
C THR A 93 -21.82 -11.41 2.71
N LYS A 94 -23.07 -11.12 2.29
CA LYS A 94 -23.64 -11.59 1.00
C LYS A 94 -22.89 -11.01 -0.20
N TYR A 95 -22.47 -9.74 -0.13
CA TYR A 95 -21.81 -9.04 -1.24
C TYR A 95 -20.28 -8.97 -1.10
N GLN A 96 -19.67 -9.66 -0.14
CA GLN A 96 -18.24 -9.53 0.17
C GLN A 96 -17.29 -9.76 -1.03
N ASN A 97 -17.67 -10.65 -1.95
CA ASN A 97 -16.88 -11.00 -3.13
C ASN A 97 -16.96 -9.90 -4.20
N LEU A 98 -18.18 -9.38 -4.44
CA LEU A 98 -18.39 -8.26 -5.35
C LEU A 98 -17.65 -7.02 -4.82
N MET A 99 -17.81 -6.69 -3.53
CA MET A 99 -17.10 -5.58 -2.91
C MET A 99 -15.57 -5.72 -3.00
N PHE A 100 -15.03 -6.94 -2.86
CA PHE A 100 -13.60 -7.17 -3.00
C PHE A 100 -13.12 -6.79 -4.41
N TRP A 101 -13.80 -7.25 -5.45
CA TRP A 101 -13.43 -6.92 -6.83
C TRP A 101 -13.65 -5.45 -7.17
N ILE A 102 -14.67 -4.80 -6.59
CA ILE A 102 -14.84 -3.34 -6.68
C ILE A 102 -13.63 -2.63 -6.06
N VAL A 103 -13.18 -3.03 -4.87
CA VAL A 103 -11.98 -2.48 -4.22
C VAL A 103 -10.76 -2.63 -5.13
N ILE A 104 -10.53 -3.82 -5.70
CA ILE A 104 -9.40 -4.05 -6.62
C ILE A 104 -9.52 -3.18 -7.88
N GLY A 105 -10.69 -3.13 -8.50
CA GLY A 105 -10.94 -2.31 -9.69
C GLY A 105 -10.70 -0.81 -9.45
N LEU A 106 -11.23 -0.29 -8.33
CA LEU A 106 -11.01 1.11 -7.93
C LEU A 106 -9.54 1.39 -7.61
N ALA A 107 -8.88 0.50 -6.87
CA ALA A 107 -7.46 0.66 -6.54
C ALA A 107 -6.61 0.72 -7.82
N ILE A 108 -6.84 -0.21 -8.77
CA ILE A 108 -6.11 -0.23 -10.05
C ILE A 108 -6.42 1.02 -10.87
N LEU A 109 -7.69 1.45 -10.96
CA LEU A 109 -8.08 2.62 -11.74
C LEU A 109 -7.40 3.90 -11.22
N ILE A 110 -7.45 4.12 -9.90
CA ILE A 110 -6.82 5.29 -9.27
C ILE A 110 -5.30 5.20 -9.43
N PHE A 111 -4.72 4.02 -9.16
CA PHE A 111 -3.28 3.80 -9.30
C PHE A 111 -2.79 4.02 -10.74
N ALA A 112 -3.56 3.60 -11.74
CA ALA A 112 -3.24 3.81 -13.15
C ALA A 112 -3.25 5.29 -13.56
N GLY A 113 -4.05 6.14 -12.90
CA GLY A 113 -3.99 7.59 -13.08
C GLY A 113 -2.74 8.22 -12.45
N PHE A 114 -2.30 7.69 -11.31
CA PHE A 114 -1.13 8.19 -10.58
C PHE A 114 0.20 7.72 -11.19
N ALA A 115 0.34 6.42 -11.45
CA ALA A 115 1.62 5.78 -11.72
C ALA A 115 2.39 6.35 -12.93
N PRO A 116 1.78 6.62 -14.10
CA PRO A 116 2.50 7.18 -15.23
C PRO A 116 3.09 8.56 -14.93
N ARG A 117 2.33 9.41 -14.24
CA ARG A 117 2.77 10.75 -13.88
C ARG A 117 3.91 10.69 -12.86
N HIS A 118 3.76 9.84 -11.85
CA HIS A 118 4.80 9.62 -10.84
C HIS A 118 6.09 9.12 -11.46
N LEU A 119 6.02 8.07 -12.29
CA LEU A 119 7.18 7.53 -12.98
C LEU A 119 7.84 8.55 -13.90
N ALA A 120 7.06 9.34 -14.65
CA ALA A 120 7.61 10.42 -15.46
C ALA A 120 8.39 11.44 -14.61
N ASN A 121 7.95 11.75 -13.39
CA ASN A 121 8.68 12.63 -12.48
C ASN A 121 9.96 11.96 -11.98
N VAL A 122 9.87 10.72 -11.48
CA VAL A 122 11.02 9.94 -10.97
C VAL A 122 12.12 9.81 -12.03
N PHE A 123 11.74 9.52 -13.29
CA PHE A 123 12.68 9.30 -14.38
C PHE A 123 13.14 10.59 -15.08
N SER A 124 12.36 11.69 -15.05
CA SER A 124 12.78 12.95 -15.69
C SER A 124 13.97 13.60 -14.98
N HIS A 125 14.10 13.40 -13.67
CA HIS A 125 15.28 13.80 -12.89
C HIS A 125 16.56 13.04 -13.28
N MET A 126 16.48 11.92 -13.99
CA MET A 126 17.65 11.22 -14.52
C MET A 126 18.06 11.66 -15.93
N ALA A 127 17.09 12.11 -16.74
CA ALA A 127 17.36 12.55 -18.11
C ALA A 127 18.03 13.93 -18.16
N VAL A 128 17.76 14.77 -17.15
CA VAL A 128 18.43 16.06 -16.97
C VAL A 128 19.58 15.82 -15.99
N GLY A 129 20.71 15.33 -16.48
CA GLY A 129 21.92 15.18 -15.67
C GLY A 129 22.32 16.52 -15.03
N LYS A 130 21.95 16.71 -13.76
CA LYS A 130 22.46 17.68 -12.81
C LYS A 130 22.40 17.07 -11.42
#